data_AF-A0A519GJE9-F1
#
_entry.id   AF-A0A519GJE9-F1
#
_cell.length_a   1.000
_cell.length_b   1.000
_cell.length_c   1.000
_cell.angle_alpha   90.00
_cell.angle_beta   90.00
_cell.angle_gamma   90.00
#
_symmetry.space_group_name_H-M   'P 1'
#
loop_
_entity.id
_entity.type
_entity.pdbx_description
1 polymer ?
#
loop_
_entity_poly.entity_id
_entity_poly.type
_entity_poly.pdbx_seq_one_letter_code
_entity_poly.pdbx_strand_id
1 'polypeptide(L)' 'MTTLVLVRHAKSDWGDPGLDDHDRPLNDRGLRDAPAVAARLAAGASR' A
#
# COMPACT_ATOMS: atom_id res chain seq x y z
N MET A 1 -16.95 -12.84 15.93
CA MET A 1 -16.83 -11.38 15.81
C MET A 1 -16.25 -11.08 14.45
N THR A 2 -16.84 -10.15 13.70
CA THR A 2 -16.32 -9.75 12.39
C THR A 2 -15.42 -8.55 12.56
N THR A 3 -14.21 -8.61 11.99
CA THR A 3 -13.26 -7.50 12.01
C THR A 3 -13.20 -6.84 10.63
N LEU A 4 -13.49 -5.54 10.56
CA LEU A 4 -13.30 -4.74 9.36
C LEU A 4 -11.96 -3.99 9.45
N VAL A 5 -11.13 -4.12 8.41
CA VAL A 5 -9.85 -3.40 8.32
C VAL A 5 -9.89 -2.47 7.11
N LEU A 6 -9.58 -1.19 7.32
CA LEU A 6 -9.49 -0.18 6.27
C LEU A 6 -8.03 0.21 6.07
N VAL A 7 -7.56 0.16 4.82
CA VAL A 7 -6.21 0.55 4.43
C VAL A 7 -6.26 1.39 3.15
N ARG A 8 -5.29 2.30 3.01
CA ARG A 8 -5.03 3.02 1.76
C ARG A 8 -3.94 2.33 0.97
N HIS A 9 -3.86 2.62 -0.33
CA HIS A 9 -2.72 2.20 -1.15
C HIS A 9 -1.39 2.80 -0.63
N ALA A 10 -0.28 2.10 -0.86
CA ALA A 10 1.05 2.62 -0.59
C ALA A 10 1.38 3.77 -1.55
N LYS A 11 2.31 4.66 -1.15
CA LYS A 11 2.52 5.92 -1.87
C LYS A 11 2.97 5.69 -3.32
N SER A 12 2.18 6.22 -4.27
CA SER A 12 2.49 6.23 -5.70
C SER A 12 3.55 7.28 -6.06
N ASP A 13 4.23 7.04 -7.18
CA ASP A 13 5.17 7.94 -7.82
C ASP A 13 4.47 8.93 -8.76
N TRP A 14 4.98 10.16 -8.77
CA TRP A 14 4.52 11.30 -9.55
C TRP A 14 5.65 11.96 -10.35
N GLY A 15 6.82 11.30 -10.45
CA GLY A 15 7.98 11.81 -11.19
C GLY A 15 7.76 11.89 -12.71
N ASP A 16 6.88 11.05 -13.27
CA ASP A 16 6.47 11.12 -14.67
C ASP A 16 5.06 11.74 -14.80
N PRO A 17 4.94 12.93 -15.42
CA PRO A 17 3.66 13.59 -15.65
C PRO A 17 2.85 12.96 -16.80
N GLY A 18 3.47 12.18 -17.67
CA GLY A 18 2.82 11.53 -18.82
C GLY A 18 2.14 10.20 -18.49
N LEU A 19 2.35 9.65 -17.29
CA LEU A 19 1.69 8.42 -16.85
C LEU A 19 0.23 8.64 -16.46
N ASP A 20 -0.63 7.76 -16.96
CA ASP A 20 -2.00 7.61 -16.49
C ASP A 20 -2.03 7.21 -15.02
N ASP A 21 -3.05 7.65 -14.28
CA ASP A 21 -3.14 7.44 -12.83
C ASP A 21 -3.07 5.95 -12.43
N HIS A 22 -3.72 5.08 -13.22
CA HIS A 22 -3.74 3.64 -12.99
C HIS A 22 -2.39 2.95 -13.19
N ASP A 23 -1.51 3.53 -14.00
CA ASP A 23 -0.21 2.96 -14.33
C ASP A 23 0.90 3.46 -13.39
N ARG A 24 0.58 4.35 -12.43
CA ARG A 24 1.57 4.93 -11.52
C ARG A 24 2.16 3.85 -10.61
N PRO A 25 3.49 3.64 -10.64
CA PRO A 25 4.15 2.71 -9.74
C PRO A 25 4.22 3.27 -8.31
N LEU A 26 4.70 2.45 -7.37
CA LEU A 26 5.07 2.95 -6.04
C LEU A 26 6.38 3.72 -6.10
N ASN A 27 6.51 4.76 -5.28
CA ASN A 27 7.79 5.43 -5.09
C ASN A 27 8.62 4.75 -3.98
N ASP A 28 9.85 5.23 -3.74
CA ASP A 28 10.76 4.69 -2.72
C ASP A 28 10.15 4.65 -1.31
N ARG A 29 9.25 5.58 -0.99
CA ARG A 29 8.52 5.54 0.28
C ARG A 29 7.46 4.46 0.25
N GLY A 30 6.68 4.36 -0.82
CA GLY A 30 5.66 3.33 -0.98
C GLY A 30 6.25 1.92 -0.90
N LEU A 31 7.36 1.67 -1.58
CA LEU A 31 8.07 0.39 -1.56
C LEU A 31 8.61 0.03 -0.17
N ARG A 32 9.10 1.01 0.60
CA ARG A 32 9.56 0.80 1.98
C ARG A 32 8.42 0.58 2.99
N ASP A 33 7.32 1.32 2.86
CA ASP A 33 6.23 1.31 3.83
C ASP A 33 5.28 0.11 3.62
N ALA A 34 5.08 -0.35 2.38
CA ALA A 34 4.11 -1.40 2.04
C ALA A 34 4.34 -2.74 2.78
N PRO A 35 5.59 -3.27 2.89
CA PRO A 35 5.84 -4.54 3.59
C PRO A 35 5.48 -4.50 5.08
N ALA A 36 5.68 -3.37 5.76
CA ALA A 36 5.37 -3.24 7.18
C ALA A 36 3.86 -3.32 7.45
N VAL A 37 3.05 -2.70 6.58
CA VAL A 37 1.59 -2.82 6.64
C VAL A 37 1.16 -4.25 6.34
N ALA A 38 1.71 -4.87 5.30
CA ALA A 38 1.40 -6.27 4.93
C ALA A 38 1.69 -7.24 6.09
N ALA A 39 2.84 -7.10 6.75
CA ALA A 39 3.20 -7.92 7.91
C ALA A 39 2.20 -7.75 9.07
N ARG A 40 1.74 -6.53 9.34
CA ARG A 40 0.76 -6.26 10.41
C ARG A 40 -0.63 -6.84 10.08
N LEU A 41 -1.05 -6.78 8.82
CA LEU A 41 -2.31 -7.38 8.37
C LEU A 41 -2.26 -8.91 8.47
N ALA A 42 -1.16 -9.52 8.04
CA ALA A 42 -0.96 -10.97 8.13
C ALA A 42 -0.99 -11.47 9.59
N ALA A 43 -0.37 -10.73 10.52
CA ALA A 43 -0.38 -11.07 11.94
C ALA A 43 -1.77 -10.92 12.59
N GLY A 44 -2.61 -10.02 12.08
CA GLY A 44 -3.96 -9.76 12.59
C GLY A 44 -5.04 -10.67 12.03
N ALA A 45 -4.82 -11.29 10.87
CA ALA A 45 -5.79 -12.15 10.18
C ALA A 45 -5.95 -13.56 10.81
N SER A 46 -5.09 -13.91 11.78
CA SER A 46 -5.09 -15.22 12.46
C SER A 46 -5.81 -15.21 13.82
N ARG A 47 -6.59 -14.16 14.12
CA ARG A 47 -7.42 -14.04 15.34
C ARG A 47 -8.90 -14.08 15.00
#